data_AF-A0A385MQR6-F1
#
_entry.id   AF-A0A385MQR6-F1
#
_cell.length_a   1.000
_cell.length_b   1.000
_cell.length_c   1.000
_cell.angle_alpha   90.00
_cell.angle_beta   90.00
_cell.angle_gamma   90.00
#
_symmetry.space_group_name_H-M   'P 1'
#
loop_
_entity.id
_entity.type
_entity.pdbx_description
1 polymer ?
#
loop_
_entity_poly.entity_id
_entity_poly.type
_entity_poly.pdbx_seq_one_letter_code
_entity_poly.pdbx_strand_id
1 'polypeptide(L)'
;MSDMTLNRYKSLETVVGAVINGLFSLFFVFLIFGGLDVVPMQGDSGLFIDSIPQGLAIGFMGAFFPSFLTRKRIRNGQLHINGQSGHTSWLPSHPVLRALVFAVFGAALSLNFFALLTFAVNIEALAFSTAAVVKTIWGICLGGLVAAITIRLALNDYAH
;
A
#
# COMPACT_ATOMS: atom_id res chain seq x y z
N MET A 1 16.64 10.07 -23.59
CA MET A 1 15.69 9.53 -22.59
C MET A 1 14.30 9.84 -23.11
N SER A 2 13.41 8.85 -23.27
CA SER A 2 12.04 9.13 -23.71
C SER A 2 11.32 9.89 -22.59
N ASP A 3 10.80 11.09 -22.88
CA ASP A 3 9.93 11.80 -21.96
C ASP A 3 8.71 10.93 -21.65
N MET A 4 8.68 10.37 -20.45
CA MET A 4 7.55 9.59 -19.98
C MET A 4 6.43 10.58 -19.64
N THR A 5 5.27 10.45 -20.29
CA THR A 5 4.13 11.30 -19.98
C THR A 5 3.73 11.14 -18.51
N LEU A 6 3.29 12.21 -17.86
CA LEU A 6 2.94 12.21 -16.43
C LEU A 6 1.91 11.14 -16.07
N ASN A 7 0.95 10.88 -16.96
CA ASN A 7 -0.06 9.84 -16.77
C ASN A 7 0.55 8.43 -16.82
N ARG A 8 1.48 8.18 -17.75
CA ARG A 8 2.19 6.91 -17.83
C ARG A 8 3.04 6.67 -16.59
N TYR A 9 3.70 7.71 -16.08
CA TYR A 9 4.45 7.65 -14.83
C TYR A 9 3.54 7.27 -13.65
N LYS A 10 2.42 7.98 -13.47
CA LYS A 10 1.43 7.70 -12.40
C LYS A 10 0.96 6.24 -12.44
N SER A 11 0.56 5.76 -13.62
CA SER A 11 0.08 4.38 -13.79
C SER A 11 1.18 3.36 -13.53
N LEU A 12 2.39 3.57 -14.07
CA LEU A 12 3.51 2.64 -13.90
C LEU A 12 3.89 2.49 -12.43
N GLU A 13 4.13 3.59 -11.72
CA GLU A 13 4.54 3.54 -10.31
C GLU A 13 3.42 2.99 -9.41
N THR A 14 2.15 3.24 -9.75
CA THR A 14 1.00 2.63 -9.06
C THR A 14 1.00 1.11 -9.23
N VAL A 15 1.17 0.62 -10.45
CA VAL A 15 1.21 -0.83 -10.74
C VAL A 15 2.41 -1.48 -10.06
N VAL A 16 3.59 -0.85 -10.13
CA VAL A 16 4.80 -1.34 -9.44
C VAL A 16 4.56 -1.42 -7.93
N GLY A 17 3.99 -0.38 -7.32
CA GLY A 17 3.65 -0.38 -5.90
C GLY A 17 2.63 -1.46 -5.52
N ALA A 18 1.60 -1.66 -6.35
CA ALA A 18 0.60 -2.71 -6.15
C ALA A 18 1.24 -4.12 -6.21
N VAL A 19 2.05 -4.39 -7.23
CA VAL A 19 2.72 -5.68 -7.41
C VAL A 19 3.69 -5.98 -6.27
N ILE A 20 4.52 -5.01 -5.88
CA ILE A 20 5.48 -5.19 -4.78
C ILE A 20 4.75 -5.52 -3.47
N ASN A 21 3.67 -4.80 -3.13
CA ASN A 21 2.90 -5.08 -1.91
C ASN A 21 2.15 -6.42 -1.99
N GLY A 22 1.69 -6.82 -3.18
CA GLY A 22 1.15 -8.15 -3.43
C GLY A 22 2.17 -9.26 -3.16
N LEU A 23 3.38 -9.12 -3.71
CA LEU A 23 4.47 -10.08 -3.50
C LEU A 23 4.90 -10.18 -2.03
N PHE A 24 5.00 -9.05 -1.32
CA PHE A 24 5.27 -9.08 0.11
C PHE A 24 4.15 -9.75 0.89
N SER A 25 2.88 -9.47 0.55
CA SER A 25 1.74 -10.10 1.21
C SER A 25 1.74 -11.62 1.00
N LEU A 26 2.06 -12.07 -0.21
CA LEU A 26 2.21 -13.49 -0.52
C LEU A 26 3.36 -14.10 0.29
N PHE A 27 4.54 -13.46 0.28
CA PHE A 27 5.71 -13.90 1.04
C PHE A 27 5.41 -14.03 2.53
N PHE A 28 4.78 -13.04 3.14
CA PHE A 28 4.44 -13.08 4.56
C PHE A 28 3.38 -14.12 4.89
N VAL A 29 2.42 -14.39 4.00
CA VAL A 29 1.49 -15.51 4.19
C VAL A 29 2.24 -16.83 4.28
N PHE A 30 3.15 -17.10 3.35
CA PHE A 30 3.95 -18.32 3.38
C PHE A 30 4.87 -18.40 4.61
N LEU A 31 5.41 -17.26 5.04
CA LEU A 31 6.29 -17.20 6.20
C LEU A 31 5.54 -17.46 7.52
N ILE A 32 4.35 -16.88 7.68
CA ILE A 32 3.60 -16.91 8.95
C ILE A 32 2.70 -18.13 9.05
N PHE A 33 2.07 -18.51 7.94
CA PHE A 33 1.05 -19.57 7.91
C PHE A 33 1.50 -20.81 7.12
N GLY A 34 2.72 -20.81 6.59
CA GLY A 34 3.26 -21.95 5.86
C GLY A 34 3.27 -23.21 6.73
N GLY A 35 2.71 -24.30 6.21
CA GLY A 35 2.58 -25.57 6.92
C GLY A 35 1.24 -25.76 7.65
N LEU A 36 0.36 -24.75 7.64
CA LEU A 36 -1.02 -24.91 8.06
C LEU A 36 -1.90 -25.26 6.86
N ASP A 37 -2.77 -26.26 7.00
CA ASP A 37 -3.81 -26.53 6.00
C ASP A 37 -4.95 -25.51 6.08
N VAL A 38 -5.24 -25.08 7.32
CA VAL A 38 -6.33 -24.17 7.67
C VAL A 38 -5.77 -23.04 8.51
N VAL A 39 -6.06 -21.82 8.08
CA VAL A 39 -5.63 -20.59 8.74
C VAL A 39 -6.81 -20.00 9.53
N PRO A 40 -6.68 -19.85 10.85
CA PRO A 40 -7.75 -19.27 11.66
C PRO A 40 -7.89 -17.78 11.38
N MET A 41 -9.12 -17.26 11.43
CA MET A 41 -9.38 -15.83 11.34
C MET A 41 -9.05 -15.11 12.65
N GLN A 42 -9.35 -15.75 13.78
CA GLN A 42 -9.15 -15.21 15.14
C GLN A 42 -7.94 -15.85 15.86
N GLY A 43 -7.61 -15.33 17.05
CA GLY A 43 -6.48 -15.77 17.86
C GLY A 43 -5.19 -15.00 17.58
N ASP A 44 -4.18 -15.21 18.43
CA ASP A 44 -2.90 -14.46 18.40
C ASP A 44 -2.12 -14.65 17.09
N SER A 45 -2.35 -15.78 16.41
CA SER A 45 -1.78 -16.08 15.10
C SER A 45 -2.84 -16.08 14.00
N GLY A 46 -3.99 -15.42 14.20
CA GLY A 46 -5.07 -15.36 13.22
C GLY A 46 -4.86 -14.31 12.12
N LEU A 47 -5.54 -14.49 10.99
CA LEU A 47 -5.56 -13.52 9.87
C LEU A 47 -5.96 -12.11 10.32
N PHE A 48 -6.87 -12.00 11.29
CA PHE A 48 -7.34 -10.72 11.82
C PHE A 48 -6.23 -9.92 12.50
N ILE A 49 -5.48 -10.54 13.40
CA ILE A 49 -4.38 -9.86 14.10
C ILE A 49 -3.22 -9.58 13.16
N ASP A 50 -2.88 -10.52 12.26
CA ASP A 50 -1.83 -10.33 11.26
C ASP A 50 -2.13 -9.20 10.25
N SER A 51 -3.41 -8.86 10.07
CA SER A 51 -3.81 -7.75 9.20
C SER A 51 -3.28 -6.39 9.65
N ILE A 52 -2.97 -6.23 10.95
CA ILE A 52 -2.46 -4.99 11.53
C ILE A 52 -1.02 -4.72 11.05
N PRO A 53 -0.02 -5.59 11.33
CA PRO A 53 1.33 -5.37 10.83
C PRO A 53 1.38 -5.36 9.29
N GLN A 54 0.56 -6.16 8.61
CA GLN A 54 0.45 -6.12 7.15
C GLN A 54 -0.02 -4.73 6.66
N GLY A 55 -1.11 -4.21 7.23
CA GLY A 55 -1.67 -2.92 6.85
C GLY A 55 -0.75 -1.74 7.17
N LEU A 56 -0.06 -1.79 8.31
CA LEU A 56 0.99 -0.82 8.66
C LEU A 56 2.10 -0.81 7.60
N ALA A 57 2.62 -1.99 7.25
CA ALA A 57 3.71 -2.14 6.30
C ALA A 57 3.31 -1.66 4.91
N ILE A 58 2.14 -2.07 4.40
CA ILE A 58 1.64 -1.65 3.09
C ILE A 58 1.41 -0.14 3.05
N GLY A 59 0.76 0.41 4.08
CA GLY A 59 0.50 1.84 4.18
C GLY A 59 1.79 2.66 4.20
N PHE A 60 2.76 2.25 5.02
CA PHE A 60 4.06 2.92 5.10
C PHE A 60 4.83 2.83 3.78
N MET A 61 5.08 1.61 3.30
CA MET A 61 5.93 1.40 2.11
C MET A 61 5.27 1.92 0.84
N GLY A 62 3.96 1.73 0.71
CA GLY A 62 3.16 2.22 -0.41
C GLY A 62 3.15 3.74 -0.51
N ALA A 63 3.38 4.46 0.59
CA ALA A 63 3.47 5.92 0.58
C ALA A 63 4.93 6.43 0.53
N PHE A 64 5.83 5.77 1.25
CA PHE A 64 7.22 6.21 1.38
C PHE A 64 7.97 6.18 0.06
N PHE A 65 8.01 5.03 -0.62
CA PHE A 65 8.80 4.88 -1.85
C PHE A 65 8.29 5.79 -2.97
N PRO A 66 6.98 5.86 -3.26
CA PRO A 66 6.50 6.73 -4.33
C PRO A 66 6.71 8.21 -4.02
N SER A 67 6.54 8.65 -2.76
CA SER A 67 6.85 10.04 -2.37
C SER A 67 8.32 10.36 -2.60
N PHE A 68 9.19 9.52 -2.08
CA PHE A 68 10.64 9.72 -2.13
C PHE A 68 11.18 9.70 -3.56
N LEU A 69 10.74 8.74 -4.36
CA LEU A 69 11.17 8.57 -5.74
C LEU A 69 10.64 9.69 -6.63
N THR A 70 9.38 10.10 -6.44
CA THR A 70 8.80 11.26 -7.16
C THR A 70 9.60 12.53 -6.86
N ARG A 71 9.87 12.82 -5.58
CA ARG A 71 10.69 13.97 -5.19
C ARG A 71 12.08 13.95 -5.83
N LYS A 72 12.74 12.78 -5.82
CA LYS A 72 14.07 12.59 -6.40
C LYS A 72 14.06 12.82 -7.91
N ARG A 73 13.06 12.28 -8.64
CA ARG A 73 12.95 12.42 -10.10
C ARG A 73 12.65 13.87 -10.52
N ILE A 74 11.80 14.58 -9.77
CA ILE A 74 11.54 16.02 -10.00
C ILE A 74 12.83 16.83 -9.78
N ARG A 75 13.49 16.65 -8.63
CA ARG A 75 14.74 17.37 -8.30
C ARG A 75 15.85 17.14 -9.32
N ASN A 76 15.88 15.95 -9.95
CA ASN A 76 16.85 15.60 -10.96
C ASN A 76 16.44 16.04 -12.39
N GLY A 77 15.33 16.75 -12.57
CA GLY A 77 14.83 17.19 -13.89
C GLY A 77 14.33 16.04 -14.78
N GLN A 78 14.08 14.85 -14.21
CA GLN A 78 13.60 13.67 -14.94
C GLN A 78 12.08 13.66 -15.13
N LEU A 79 11.37 14.53 -14.39
CA LEU A 79 9.93 14.75 -14.49
C LEU A 79 9.68 16.26 -14.63
N HIS A 80 9.25 16.67 -15.82
CA HIS A 80 8.79 18.03 -16.06
C HIS A 80 7.32 18.14 -15.67
N ILE A 81 7.05 18.88 -14.59
CA ILE A 81 5.69 19.23 -14.18
C ILE A 81 5.42 20.61 -14.78
N ASN A 82 4.73 20.64 -15.92
CA ASN A 82 4.23 21.89 -16.49
C ASN A 82 3.28 22.52 -15.45
N GLY A 83 3.60 23.73 -15.03
CA GLY A 83 3.21 24.30 -13.73
C GLY A 83 1.71 24.41 -13.43
N GLN A 84 1.48 24.93 -12.22
CA GLN A 84 0.22 25.18 -11.51
C GLN A 84 -0.20 24.07 -10.54
N SER A 85 0.52 23.94 -9.42
CA SER A 85 -0.11 23.54 -8.17
C SER A 85 0.57 24.27 -7.02
N GLY A 86 0.17 25.52 -6.77
CA GLY A 86 0.50 26.24 -5.53
C GLY A 86 -0.24 25.69 -4.29
N HIS A 87 -0.91 24.53 -4.44
CA HIS A 87 -1.70 23.92 -3.39
C HIS A 87 -0.86 22.88 -2.66
N THR A 88 -0.36 23.27 -1.49
CA THR A 88 0.15 22.33 -0.50
C THR A 88 -0.98 21.38 -0.10
N SER A 89 -0.76 20.08 -0.20
CA SER A 89 -1.73 19.12 0.30
C SER A 89 -1.96 19.29 1.82
N TRP A 90 -3.14 18.90 2.31
CA TRP A 90 -3.45 18.91 3.75
C TRP A 90 -2.60 17.90 4.55
N LEU A 91 -1.92 16.99 3.86
CA LEU A 91 -1.06 15.96 4.45
C LEU A 91 0.39 16.47 4.60
N PRO A 92 1.17 15.93 5.55
CA PRO A 92 2.57 16.34 5.74
C PRO A 92 3.37 16.22 4.44
N SER A 93 4.12 17.28 4.07
CA SER A 93 5.00 17.30 2.90
C SER A 93 6.25 16.42 3.06
N HIS A 94 6.63 16.11 4.30
CA HIS A 94 7.75 15.24 4.61
C HIS A 94 7.39 13.76 4.31
N PRO A 95 8.16 13.06 3.43
CA PRO A 95 7.81 11.69 2.99
C PRO A 95 7.58 10.70 4.13
N VAL A 96 8.38 10.77 5.20
CA VAL A 96 8.28 9.85 6.36
C VAL A 96 7.01 10.11 7.16
N LEU A 97 6.67 11.37 7.45
CA LEU A 97 5.47 11.70 8.22
C LEU A 97 4.22 11.31 7.46
N ARG A 98 4.21 11.56 6.14
CA ARG A 98 3.16 11.07 5.25
C ARG A 98 3.04 9.55 5.30
N ALA A 99 4.16 8.84 5.21
CA ALA A 99 4.17 7.39 5.28
C ALA A 99 3.62 6.86 6.61
N LEU A 100 3.90 7.53 7.74
CA LEU A 100 3.31 7.17 9.04
C LEU A 100 1.79 7.37 9.06
N VAL A 101 1.26 8.45 8.47
CA VAL A 101 -0.19 8.65 8.35
C VAL A 101 -0.82 7.54 7.52
N PHE A 102 -0.22 7.20 6.37
CA PHE A 102 -0.70 6.10 5.53
C PHE A 102 -0.53 4.74 6.18
N ALA A 103 0.47 4.53 7.04
CA ALA A 103 0.62 3.31 7.83
C ALA A 103 -0.58 3.12 8.75
N VAL A 104 -0.95 4.13 9.53
CA VAL A 104 -2.13 4.09 10.41
C VAL A 104 -3.40 3.85 9.60
N PHE A 105 -3.56 4.53 8.47
CA PHE A 105 -4.70 4.34 7.59
C PHE A 105 -4.76 2.93 6.97
N GLY A 106 -3.61 2.39 6.53
CA GLY A 106 -3.51 1.05 5.98
C GLY A 106 -3.81 -0.04 7.01
N ALA A 107 -3.35 0.15 8.26
CA ALA A 107 -3.68 -0.70 9.38
C ALA A 107 -5.17 -0.67 9.69
N ALA A 108 -5.76 0.53 9.76
CA ALA A 108 -7.19 0.69 10.01
C ALA A 108 -8.03 0.04 8.90
N LEU A 109 -7.71 0.26 7.62
CA LEU A 109 -8.42 -0.36 6.51
C LEU A 109 -8.30 -1.89 6.52
N SER A 110 -7.09 -2.40 6.77
CA SER A 110 -6.87 -3.85 6.82
C SER A 110 -7.62 -4.48 7.99
N LEU A 111 -7.55 -3.87 9.17
CA LEU A 111 -8.28 -4.32 10.35
C LEU A 111 -9.79 -4.34 10.09
N ASN A 112 -10.35 -3.28 9.49
CA ASN A 112 -11.78 -3.22 9.17
C ASN A 112 -12.18 -4.27 8.12
N PHE A 113 -11.37 -4.48 7.09
CA PHE A 113 -11.61 -5.49 6.07
C PHE A 113 -11.65 -6.90 6.67
N PHE A 114 -10.64 -7.28 7.46
CA PHE A 114 -10.59 -8.58 8.10
C PHE A 114 -11.60 -8.71 9.27
N ALA A 115 -11.95 -7.62 9.96
CA ALA A 115 -13.06 -7.60 10.93
C ALA A 115 -14.38 -7.96 10.24
N LEU A 116 -14.65 -7.37 9.07
CA LEU A 116 -15.88 -7.63 8.32
C LEU A 116 -15.96 -9.11 7.90
N LEU A 117 -14.86 -9.67 7.38
CA LEU A 117 -14.80 -11.10 7.05
C LEU A 117 -15.01 -12.00 8.28
N THR A 118 -14.43 -11.63 9.42
CA THR A 118 -14.50 -12.43 10.65
C THR A 118 -15.86 -12.35 11.31
N PHE A 119 -16.36 -11.14 11.58
CA PHE A 119 -17.51 -10.90 12.45
C PHE A 119 -18.82 -10.68 11.71
N ALA A 120 -18.79 -10.08 10.51
CA ALA A 120 -20.02 -9.85 9.75
C ALA A 120 -20.35 -11.04 8.84
N VAL A 121 -19.34 -11.61 8.17
CA VAL A 121 -19.51 -12.80 7.32
C VAL A 121 -19.43 -14.10 8.12
N ASN A 122 -18.96 -14.07 9.38
CA ASN A 122 -18.79 -15.22 10.27
C ASN A 122 -17.85 -16.29 9.70
N ILE A 123 -16.76 -15.86 9.06
CA ILE A 123 -15.70 -16.78 8.63
C ILE A 123 -14.80 -17.04 9.83
N GLU A 124 -14.73 -18.29 10.27
CA GLU A 124 -13.89 -18.70 11.41
C GLU A 124 -12.48 -19.09 10.97
N ALA A 125 -12.36 -19.71 9.80
CA ALA A 125 -11.10 -20.13 9.23
C ALA A 125 -11.17 -20.23 7.70
N LEU A 126 -10.01 -20.16 7.06
CA LEU A 126 -9.87 -20.30 5.61
C LEU A 126 -8.85 -21.41 5.31
N ALA A 127 -9.07 -22.16 4.23
CA ALA A 127 -8.00 -22.96 3.65
C ALA A 127 -6.80 -22.06 3.33
N PHE A 128 -5.58 -22.57 3.50
CA PHE A 128 -4.35 -21.81 3.29
C PHE A 128 -4.30 -21.13 1.92
N SER A 129 -4.69 -21.83 0.85
CA SER A 129 -4.74 -21.29 -0.50
C SER A 129 -5.67 -20.07 -0.61
N THR A 130 -6.85 -20.14 0.01
CA THR A 130 -7.81 -19.03 0.05
C THR A 130 -7.26 -17.86 0.87
N ALA A 131 -6.62 -18.12 2.02
CA ALA A 131 -5.98 -17.08 2.83
C ALA A 131 -4.87 -16.37 2.05
N ALA A 132 -4.05 -17.11 1.31
CA ALA A 132 -2.99 -16.56 0.45
C ALA A 132 -3.55 -15.68 -0.67
N VAL A 133 -4.60 -16.14 -1.35
CA VAL A 133 -5.26 -15.36 -2.41
C VAL A 133 -5.85 -14.07 -1.83
N VAL A 134 -6.61 -14.15 -0.73
CA VAL A 134 -7.24 -12.98 -0.08
C VAL A 134 -6.19 -11.96 0.33
N LYS A 135 -5.12 -12.38 1.02
CA LYS A 135 -4.05 -11.47 1.45
C LYS A 135 -3.27 -10.87 0.29
N THR A 136 -3.03 -11.63 -0.77
CA THR A 136 -2.32 -11.13 -1.95
C THR A 136 -3.16 -10.10 -2.69
N ILE A 137 -4.44 -10.40 -2.94
CA ILE A 137 -5.37 -9.44 -3.59
C ILE A 137 -5.50 -8.19 -2.74
N TRP A 138 -5.69 -8.34 -1.42
CA TRP A 138 -5.75 -7.20 -0.51
C TRP A 138 -4.46 -6.37 -0.54
N GLY A 139 -3.30 -7.02 -0.53
CA GLY A 139 -1.99 -6.38 -0.66
C GLY A 139 -1.84 -5.55 -1.94
N ILE A 140 -2.28 -6.10 -3.07
CA ILE A 140 -2.29 -5.42 -4.37
C ILE A 140 -3.23 -4.21 -4.34
N CYS A 141 -4.46 -4.40 -3.87
CA CYS A 141 -5.48 -3.35 -3.85
C CYS A 141 -5.07 -2.19 -2.93
N LEU A 142 -4.69 -2.48 -1.69
CA LEU A 142 -4.30 -1.47 -0.71
C LEU A 142 -3.00 -0.79 -1.13
N GLY A 143 -1.99 -1.55 -1.55
CA GLY A 143 -0.71 -1.01 -2.01
C GLY A 143 -0.84 -0.12 -3.24
N GLY A 144 -1.66 -0.53 -4.21
CA GLY A 144 -1.98 0.27 -5.40
C GLY A 144 -2.76 1.54 -5.06
N LEU A 145 -3.76 1.45 -4.18
CA LEU A 145 -4.52 2.61 -3.71
C LEU A 145 -3.61 3.65 -3.04
N VAL A 146 -2.79 3.20 -2.07
CA VAL A 146 -1.86 4.07 -1.34
C VAL A 146 -0.83 4.70 -2.30
N ALA A 147 -0.25 3.91 -3.20
CA ALA A 147 0.71 4.41 -4.19
C ALA A 147 0.05 5.46 -5.10
N ALA A 148 -1.14 5.18 -5.64
CA ALA A 148 -1.85 6.10 -6.54
C ALA A 148 -2.14 7.44 -5.88
N ILE A 149 -2.63 7.44 -4.64
CA ILE A 149 -2.90 8.67 -3.88
C ILE A 149 -1.60 9.41 -3.63
N THR A 150 -0.58 8.70 -3.16
CA THR A 150 0.68 9.31 -2.72
C THR A 150 1.47 9.92 -3.87
N ILE A 151 1.48 9.30 -5.05
CA ILE A 151 2.09 9.88 -6.26
C ILE A 151 1.40 11.19 -6.61
N ARG A 152 0.06 11.25 -6.58
CA ARG A 152 -0.68 12.50 -6.87
C ARG A 152 -0.30 13.61 -5.89
N LEU A 153 -0.25 13.28 -4.59
CA LEU A 153 0.16 14.25 -3.57
C LEU A 153 1.60 14.71 -3.78
N ALA A 154 2.54 13.78 -3.97
CA ALA A 154 3.95 14.09 -4.17
C ALA A 154 4.21 14.95 -5.42
N LEU A 155 3.46 14.71 -6.50
CA LEU A 155 3.53 15.56 -7.69
C LEU A 155 3.04 16.98 -7.40
N ASN A 156 2.00 17.15 -6.59
CA ASN A 156 1.48 18.47 -6.24
C ASN A 156 2.44 19.22 -5.28
N ASP A 157 2.98 18.54 -4.27
CA ASP A 157 3.77 19.20 -3.20
C ASP A 157 5.21 19.55 -3.61
N TYR A 158 5.74 18.90 -4.65
CA TYR A 158 7.13 19.07 -5.08
C TYR A 158 7.28 19.80 -6.42
N ALA A 159 6.18 20.28 -7.01
CA ALA A 159 6.17 21.02 -8.29
C ALA A 159 6.61 22.50 -8.16
N HIS A 160 7.53 22.79 -7.24
CA HIS A 160 8.04 24.15 -6.96
C HIS A 160 9.43 24.37 -7.54
#